data_AF-A0A240E0U1-F1
#
_entry.id   AF-A0A240E0U1-F1
#
_cell.length_a   1.000
_cell.length_b   1.000
_cell.length_c   1.000
_cell.angle_alpha   90.00
_cell.angle_beta   90.00
_cell.angle_gamma   90.00
#
_symmetry.space_group_name_H-M   'P 1'
#
loop_
_entity.id
_entity.type
_entity.pdbx_description
1 polymer ?
#
loop_
_entity_poly.entity_id
_entity_poly.type
_entity_poly.pdbx_seq_one_letter_code
_entity_poly.pdbx_strand_id
1 'polypeptide(L)'
;MHNYLYASLITLLTVVLMFGITFNVGRARGKYQVKAPAISGHELFERAYRIQLNTIENVLMFLPALWLYAIFIGDKGAGDSGVIWLIARVWYAIAYQVNPAKRGLGFLISIIVIAGLWLGAAYGIFNAYARG
;
A
#
# COMPACT_ATOMS: atom_id res chain seq x y z
N MET A 1 -14.09 -22.97 -6.15
CA MET A 1 -14.41 -21.81 -5.28
C MET A 1 -13.15 -21.01 -4.88
N HIS A 2 -12.14 -20.84 -5.74
CA HIS A 2 -10.95 -20.05 -5.40
C HIS A 2 -10.46 -19.21 -6.59
N ASN A 3 -11.38 -18.47 -7.24
CA ASN A 3 -11.02 -17.67 -8.42
C ASN A 3 -10.18 -16.42 -8.09
N TYR A 4 -10.03 -16.08 -6.80
CA TYR A 4 -9.34 -14.87 -6.32
C TYR A 4 -8.48 -15.10 -5.07
N LEU A 5 -7.86 -16.28 -4.96
CA LEU A 5 -7.08 -16.66 -3.78
C LEU A 5 -5.92 -15.69 -3.55
N TYR A 6 -5.21 -15.30 -4.60
CA TYR A 6 -4.01 -14.47 -4.48
C TYR A 6 -4.36 -13.03 -4.11
N ALA A 7 -5.30 -12.39 -4.80
CA ALA A 7 -5.75 -11.04 -4.46
C ALA A 7 -6.34 -10.95 -3.04
N SER A 8 -7.05 -12.00 -2.60
CA SER A 8 -7.59 -12.09 -1.24
C SER A 8 -6.48 -12.17 -0.18
N LEU A 9 -5.47 -13.02 -0.40
CA LEU A 9 -4.33 -13.13 0.50
C LEU A 9 -3.56 -11.81 0.59
N ILE A 10 -3.30 -11.16 -0.54
CA ILE A 10 -2.66 -9.85 -0.59
C ILE A 10 -3.47 -8.82 0.20
N THR A 11 -4.80 -8.81 0.06
CA THR A 11 -5.67 -7.91 0.82
C THR A 11 -5.51 -8.12 2.34
N LEU A 12 -5.47 -9.37 2.81
CA LEU A 12 -5.22 -9.67 4.22
C LEU A 12 -3.84 -9.18 4.69
N LEU A 13 -2.80 -9.41 3.90
CA LEU A 13 -1.45 -8.94 4.21
C LEU A 13 -1.35 -7.40 4.22
N THR A 14 -2.08 -6.72 3.34
CA THR A 14 -2.21 -5.25 3.37
C THR A 14 -2.85 -4.78 4.68
N VAL A 15 -3.86 -5.49 5.19
CA VAL A 15 -4.46 -5.19 6.51
C VAL A 15 -3.45 -5.41 7.65
N VAL A 16 -2.64 -6.46 7.59
CA VAL A 16 -1.55 -6.70 8.57
C VAL A 16 -0.55 -5.54 8.56
N LEU A 17 -0.12 -5.08 7.38
CA LEU A 17 0.74 -3.89 7.25
C LEU A 17 0.09 -2.65 7.89
N MET A 18 -1.21 -2.44 7.65
CA MET A 18 -1.98 -1.32 8.21
C MET A 18 -2.05 -1.36 9.74
N PHE A 19 -2.22 -2.54 10.35
CA PHE A 19 -2.12 -2.69 11.80
C PHE A 19 -0.71 -2.33 12.30
N GLY A 20 0.33 -2.82 11.64
CA GLY A 20 1.72 -2.54 12.02
C GLY A 20 2.06 -1.05 12.03
N ILE A 21 1.71 -0.31 10.98
CA ILE A 21 1.97 1.14 10.90
C ILE A 21 1.11 1.93 11.90
N THR A 22 -0.14 1.52 12.13
CA THR A 22 -1.06 2.18 13.07
C THR A 22 -0.56 2.01 14.50
N PHE A 23 -0.15 0.79 14.87
CA PHE A 23 0.47 0.53 16.16
C PHE A 23 1.76 1.33 16.35
N ASN A 24 2.60 1.44 15.32
CA ASN A 24 3.83 2.24 15.40
C ASN A 24 3.55 3.73 15.67
N VAL A 25 2.51 4.31 15.06
CA VAL A 25 2.09 5.69 15.34
C VAL A 25 1.57 5.83 16.77
N GLY A 26 0.73 4.91 17.25
CA GLY A 26 0.25 4.91 18.64
C GLY A 26 1.40 4.82 19.65
N ARG A 27 2.36 3.92 19.40
CA ARG A 27 3.58 3.78 20.19
C ARG A 27 4.42 5.06 20.19
N ALA A 28 4.64 5.66 19.03
CA ALA A 28 5.41 6.90 18.91
C ALA A 28 4.70 8.07 19.63
N ARG A 29 3.37 8.14 19.54
CA ARG A 29 2.56 9.15 20.22
C ARG A 29 2.76 9.10 21.74
N GLY A 30 2.66 7.90 22.33
CA GLY A 30 2.90 7.70 23.75
C GLY A 30 4.35 7.95 24.14
N LYS A 31 5.31 7.43 23.37
CA LYS A 31 6.74 7.57 23.65
C LYS A 31 7.20 9.03 23.64
N TYR A 32 6.73 9.83 22.69
CA TYR A 32 7.15 11.23 22.53
C TYR A 32 6.13 12.23 23.09
N GLN A 33 5.14 11.77 23.86
CA GLN A 33 4.19 12.60 24.59
C GLN A 33 3.42 13.60 23.70
N VAL A 34 3.13 13.23 22.45
CA VAL A 34 2.37 14.07 21.52
C VAL A 34 0.87 13.93 21.83
N LYS A 35 0.35 14.86 22.63
CA LYS A 35 -1.07 14.85 23.06
C LYS A 35 -2.01 15.04 21.87
N ALA A 36 -3.05 14.22 21.77
CA ALA A 36 -4.12 14.45 20.80
C ALA A 36 -4.78 15.83 21.06
N PRO A 37 -5.22 16.56 20.03
CA PRO A 37 -5.28 16.21 18.61
C PRO A 37 -4.01 16.52 17.80
N ALA A 38 -2.88 16.84 18.46
CA ALA A 38 -1.67 17.24 17.75
C ALA A 38 -1.14 16.15 16.81
N ILE A 39 -0.75 16.59 15.61
CA ILE A 39 -0.13 15.79 14.54
C ILE A 39 1.30 16.26 14.22
N SER A 40 1.81 17.24 14.97
CA SER A 40 3.20 17.71 14.95
C SER A 40 3.80 17.61 16.35
N GLY A 41 5.13 17.52 16.43
CA GLY A 41 5.84 17.35 17.69
C GLY A 41 7.24 16.79 17.48
N HIS A 42 7.55 15.66 18.11
CA HIS A 42 8.85 15.03 17.94
C HIS A 42 9.03 14.45 16.53
N GLU A 43 10.18 14.68 15.89
CA GLU A 43 10.44 14.28 14.51
C GLU A 43 10.14 12.79 14.24
N LEU A 44 10.58 11.89 15.13
CA LEU A 44 10.31 10.45 15.00
C LEU A 44 8.82 10.08 15.06
N PHE A 45 7.99 10.86 15.75
CA PHE A 45 6.53 10.73 15.69
C PHE A 45 6.01 11.21 14.34
N GLU A 46 6.45 12.38 13.87
CA GLU A 46 6.01 12.92 12.58
C GLU A 46 6.36 11.99 11.42
N ARG A 47 7.55 11.37 11.45
CA ARG A 47 7.94 10.34 10.47
C ARG A 47 6.98 9.15 10.49
N ALA A 48 6.68 8.60 11.68
CA ALA A 48 5.73 7.49 11.81
C ALA A 48 4.33 7.87 11.30
N TYR A 49 3.86 9.07 11.64
CA TYR A 49 2.57 9.60 11.20
C TYR A 49 2.50 9.78 9.68
N ARG A 50 3.54 10.37 9.07
CA ARG A 50 3.64 10.53 7.61
C ARG A 50 3.72 9.19 6.87
N ILE A 51 4.41 8.20 7.43
CA ILE A 51 4.44 6.83 6.89
C ILE A 51 3.03 6.24 6.88
N GLN A 52 2.28 6.37 7.99
CA GLN A 52 0.91 5.88 8.07
C GLN A 52 0.02 6.56 7.04
N LEU A 53 0.01 7.89 7.01
CA LEU A 53 -0.84 8.66 6.09
C LEU A 53 -0.56 8.33 4.62
N ASN A 54 0.72 8.31 4.22
CA ASN A 54 1.10 7.96 2.85
C ASN A 54 0.74 6.51 2.49
N THR A 55 0.80 5.59 3.45
CA THR A 55 0.41 4.20 3.23
C THR A 55 -1.11 4.09 3.05
N ILE A 56 -1.91 4.85 3.82
CA ILE A 56 -3.37 4.91 3.64
C ILE A 56 -3.72 5.37 2.23
N GLU A 57 -3.11 6.47 1.75
CA GLU A 57 -3.31 6.97 0.39
C GLU A 57 -2.93 5.91 -0.67
N ASN A 58 -1.80 5.23 -0.48
CA ASN A 58 -1.36 4.17 -1.39
C ASN A 58 -2.30 2.97 -1.38
N VAL A 59 -2.79 2.52 -0.21
CA VAL A 59 -3.74 1.41 -0.08
C VAL A 59 -5.06 1.73 -0.79
N LEU A 60 -5.54 2.97 -0.65
CA LEU A 60 -6.77 3.43 -1.27
C LEU A 60 -6.72 3.37 -2.82
N MET A 61 -5.54 3.61 -3.41
CA MET A 61 -5.32 3.43 -4.85
C MET A 61 -5.04 1.97 -5.22
N PHE A 62 -4.28 1.27 -4.40
CA PHE A 62 -3.80 -0.08 -4.65
C PHE A 62 -4.92 -1.12 -4.66
N LEU A 63 -5.80 -1.15 -3.65
CA LEU A 63 -6.82 -2.19 -3.55
C LEU A 63 -7.80 -2.18 -4.73
N PRO A 64 -8.36 -1.04 -5.17
CA PRO A 64 -9.19 -1.02 -6.38
C PRO A 64 -8.45 -1.49 -7.62
N ALA A 65 -7.20 -1.05 -7.83
CA ALA A 65 -6.40 -1.48 -8.98
C ALA A 65 -6.11 -2.99 -8.97
N LEU A 66 -5.75 -3.53 -7.79
CA LEU A 66 -5.50 -4.96 -7.58
C LEU A 66 -6.73 -5.79 -7.95
N TRP A 67 -7.89 -5.44 -7.40
CA TRP A 67 -9.12 -6.21 -7.60
C TRP A 67 -9.63 -6.13 -9.03
N LEU A 68 -9.61 -4.94 -9.65
CA LEU A 68 -9.99 -4.80 -11.06
C LEU A 68 -9.05 -5.60 -11.97
N TYR A 69 -7.73 -5.57 -11.71
CA TYR A 69 -6.79 -6.40 -12.47
C TYR A 69 -7.07 -7.88 -12.28
N ALA A 70 -7.32 -8.33 -11.04
CA ALA A 70 -7.61 -9.74 -10.76
C ALA A 70 -8.84 -10.23 -11.53
N ILE A 71 -9.90 -9.42 -11.57
CA ILE A 71 -11.18 -9.74 -12.23
C ILE A 71 -11.06 -9.73 -13.75
N PHE A 72 -10.42 -8.69 -14.33
CA PHE A 72 -10.45 -8.47 -15.78
C PHE A 72 -9.22 -9.01 -16.53
N ILE A 73 -8.12 -9.29 -15.85
CA ILE A 73 -6.88 -9.82 -16.45
C ILE A 73 -6.48 -11.15 -15.85
N GLY A 74 -6.39 -11.24 -14.52
CA GLY A 74 -6.14 -12.51 -13.84
C GLY A 74 -5.55 -12.41 -12.43
N ASP A 75 -6.01 -13.30 -11.55
CA ASP A 75 -5.67 -13.31 -10.13
C ASP A 75 -4.17 -13.52 -9.85
N LYS A 76 -3.48 -14.37 -10.62
CA LYS A 76 -2.05 -14.62 -10.42
C LYS A 76 -1.20 -13.35 -10.58
N GLY A 77 -1.45 -12.58 -11.65
CA GLY A 77 -0.72 -11.34 -11.91
C GLY A 77 -1.03 -10.25 -10.88
N ALA A 78 -2.25 -10.21 -10.37
CA ALA A 78 -2.62 -9.38 -9.23
C ALA A 78 -1.83 -9.78 -7.97
N GLY A 79 -1.76 -11.09 -7.69
CA GLY A 79 -0.98 -11.65 -6.58
C GLY A 79 0.50 -11.27 -6.61
N ASP A 80 1.18 -11.58 -7.72
CA ASP A 80 2.61 -11.31 -7.91
C ASP A 80 2.91 -9.80 -7.73
N SER A 81 2.08 -8.95 -8.34
CA SER A 81 2.18 -7.49 -8.22
C SER A 81 1.94 -7.03 -6.77
N GLY A 82 0.97 -7.64 -6.08
CA GLY A 82 0.67 -7.37 -4.69
C GLY A 82 1.83 -7.68 -3.74
N VAL A 83 2.56 -8.76 -3.97
CA VAL A 83 3.78 -9.09 -3.21
C VAL A 83 4.84 -7.99 -3.40
N ILE A 84 5.08 -7.56 -4.64
CA ILE A 84 6.04 -6.49 -4.95
C ILE A 84 5.64 -5.20 -4.24
N TRP A 85 4.36 -4.84 -4.28
CA TRP A 85 3.84 -3.66 -3.60
C TRP A 85 4.02 -3.74 -2.07
N LEU A 86 3.72 -4.89 -1.45
CA LEU A 86 3.90 -5.09 -0.01
C LEU A 86 5.36 -4.90 0.41
N ILE A 87 6.30 -5.53 -0.30
CA ILE A 87 7.74 -5.38 -0.05
C ILE A 87 8.16 -3.92 -0.19
N ALA A 88 7.69 -3.24 -1.23
CA ALA A 88 7.97 -1.82 -1.46
C ALA A 88 7.45 -0.93 -0.32
N ARG A 89 6.26 -1.23 0.23
CA ARG A 89 5.69 -0.48 1.36
C ARG A 89 6.42 -0.73 2.67
N VAL A 90 6.83 -1.97 2.94
CA VAL A 90 7.64 -2.30 4.11
C VAL A 90 8.99 -1.59 4.03
N TRP A 91 9.64 -1.64 2.86
CA TRP A 91 10.89 -0.89 2.62
C TRP A 91 10.67 0.61 2.79
N TYR A 92 9.64 1.19 2.17
CA TYR A 92 9.31 2.61 2.32
C TYR A 92 9.19 3.01 3.80
N ALA A 93 8.45 2.24 4.60
CA ALA A 93 8.25 2.51 6.02
C ALA A 93 9.57 2.48 6.80
N ILE A 94 10.39 1.45 6.61
CA ILE A 94 11.69 1.31 7.28
C ILE A 94 12.64 2.44 6.86
N ALA A 95 12.75 2.69 5.55
CA ALA A 95 13.64 3.71 5.01
C ALA A 95 13.26 5.10 5.52
N TYR A 96 11.97 5.45 5.50
CA TYR A 96 11.50 6.75 6.00
C TYR A 96 11.73 6.87 7.51
N GLN A 97 11.49 5.82 8.28
CA GLN A 97 11.71 5.87 9.73
C GLN A 97 13.18 6.16 10.08
N VAL A 98 14.12 5.52 9.37
CA VAL A 98 15.58 5.66 9.58
C VAL A 98 16.11 6.97 8.99
N ASN A 99 15.90 7.19 7.69
CA ASN A 99 16.37 8.36 6.96
C ASN A 99 15.31 8.79 5.92
N PRO A 100 14.56 9.87 6.18
CA PRO A 100 13.53 10.39 5.29
C PRO A 100 13.97 10.63 3.84
N ALA A 101 15.25 10.94 3.60
CA ALA A 101 15.77 11.17 2.24
C ALA A 101 15.81 9.88 1.40
N LYS A 102 15.87 8.70 2.03
CA LYS A 102 15.97 7.40 1.34
C LYS A 102 14.64 6.74 1.02
N ARG A 103 13.51 7.37 1.38
CA ARG A 103 12.16 6.80 1.17
C ARG A 103 11.72 6.70 -0.30
N GLY A 104 12.37 7.45 -1.19
CA GLY A 104 11.90 7.66 -2.56
C GLY A 104 11.75 6.38 -3.38
N LEU A 105 12.68 5.44 -3.26
CA LEU A 105 12.68 4.24 -4.12
C LEU A 105 11.51 3.31 -3.82
N GLY A 106 11.24 3.01 -2.54
CA GLY A 106 10.08 2.19 -2.15
C GLY A 106 8.75 2.84 -2.54
N PHE A 107 8.67 4.17 -2.46
CA PHE A 107 7.50 4.91 -2.94
C PHE A 107 7.32 4.77 -4.46
N LEU A 108 8.39 4.98 -5.23
CA LEU A 108 8.35 4.90 -6.69
C LEU A 108 7.92 3.50 -7.16
N ILE A 109 8.48 2.44 -6.58
CA ILE A 109 8.09 1.06 -6.89
C ILE A 109 6.60 0.85 -6.61
N SER A 110 6.10 1.37 -5.48
CA SER A 110 4.68 1.25 -5.12
C SER A 110 3.77 1.91 -6.17
N ILE A 111 4.13 3.11 -6.63
CA ILE A 111 3.37 3.84 -7.66
C ILE A 111 3.43 3.13 -9.01
N ILE A 112 4.58 2.60 -9.42
CA ILE A 112 4.73 1.85 -10.67
C ILE A 112 3.84 0.60 -10.65
N VAL A 113 3.81 -0.14 -9.53
CA VAL A 113 2.95 -1.32 -9.40
C VAL A 113 1.47 -0.93 -9.49
N ILE A 114 1.04 0.13 -8.79
CA ILE A 114 -0.34 0.62 -8.86
C ILE A 114 -0.69 1.02 -10.30
N ALA A 115 0.18 1.76 -10.99
CA ALA A 115 -0.04 2.17 -12.37
C ALA A 115 -0.14 0.96 -13.31
N GLY A 116 0.72 -0.05 -13.15
CA GLY A 116 0.68 -1.27 -13.94
C GLY A 116 -0.61 -2.07 -13.74
N LEU A 117 -1.04 -2.25 -12.49
CA LEU A 117 -2.31 -2.89 -12.15
C LEU A 117 -3.50 -2.11 -12.74
N TRP A 118 -3.49 -0.78 -12.61
CA TRP A 118 -4.55 0.07 -13.11
C TRP A 118 -4.64 0.08 -14.64
N LEU A 119 -3.52 0.20 -15.35
CA LEU A 119 -3.46 0.12 -16.81
C LEU A 119 -3.90 -1.25 -17.33
N GLY A 120 -3.46 -2.33 -16.68
CA GLY A 120 -3.89 -3.69 -17.01
C GLY A 120 -5.39 -3.87 -16.82
N ALA A 121 -5.93 -3.39 -15.70
CA ALA A 121 -7.37 -3.40 -15.44
C ALA A 121 -8.15 -2.62 -16.53
N ALA A 122 -7.71 -1.42 -16.88
CA ALA A 122 -8.35 -0.62 -17.93
C ALA A 122 -8.36 -1.33 -19.28
N TYR A 123 -7.25 -1.96 -19.65
CA TYR A 123 -7.15 -2.78 -20.87
C TYR A 123 -8.12 -3.98 -20.84
N GLY A 124 -8.19 -4.69 -19.73
CA GLY A 124 -9.08 -5.84 -19.56
C GLY A 124 -10.56 -5.44 -19.66
N ILE A 125 -10.94 -4.34 -19.02
CA ILE A 125 -12.30 -3.78 -19.09
C ILE A 125 -12.65 -3.37 -20.52
N PHE A 126 -11.75 -2.66 -21.21
CA PHE A 126 -11.96 -2.22 -22.58
C PHE A 126 -12.20 -3.42 -23.53
N ASN A 127 -11.37 -4.47 -23.41
CA ASN A 127 -11.53 -5.68 -24.19
C ASN A 127 -12.83 -6.43 -23.89
N ALA A 128 -13.24 -6.47 -22.62
CA ALA A 128 -14.50 -7.09 -22.23
C ALA A 128 -15.69 -6.33 -22.82
N TYR A 129 -15.64 -4.99 -22.80
CA TYR A 129 -16.66 -4.14 -23.40
C TYR A 129 -16.73 -4.28 -24.93
N ALA A 130 -15.57 -4.34 -25.61
CA ALA A 130 -15.52 -4.46 -27.08
C ALA A 130 -15.99 -5.82 -27.62
N ARG A 131 -16.08 -6.84 -26.76
CA ARG A 131 -16.51 -8.20 -27.12
C ARG A 131 -17.96 -8.50 -26.74
N GLY A 132 -18.59 -7.62 -25.95
CA GLY A 132 -20.02 -7.69 -25.60
C GLY A 132 -20.85 -6.89 -26.58
#